data_AF-A0A9W9Y9F5-F1
#
_entry.id   AF-A0A9W9Y9F5-F1
#
_cell.length_a   1.000
_cell.length_b   1.000
_cell.length_c   1.000
_cell.angle_alpha   90.00
_cell.angle_beta   90.00
_cell.angle_gamma   90.00
#
_symmetry.space_group_name_H-M   'P 1'
#
loop_
_entity.id
_entity.type
_entity.pdbx_description
1 polymer ?
#
loop_
_entity_poly.entity_id
_entity_poly.type
_entity_poly.pdbx_seq_one_letter_code
_entity_poly.pdbx_strand_id
1 'polypeptide(L)'
;MALDTVSHFFDKYRQNGKNGEKALKLVRENISNSIKSSSIGKYSKYCDVPEDEFMSWLNSLLGQDALNEEQRSEVRRQLCACLKRIDENSCIALWKYWLRPVLNPVSGLIIVDAQNDFISGSLALKHCPAGEDAEEVVSVIEDLLSKKLFSVIAYTFDWHPSDHCSFIDNVSLYPLHSTSPVSSEKAQLFDVVVYDKNPVIDQILWPRHCVIDSWELSCTKESSLLAMVT
;
A
#
# COMPACT_ATOMS: atom_id res chain seq x y z
N MET A 1 -19.09 -4.85 13.91
CA MET A 1 -19.49 -5.28 12.54
C MET A 1 -18.42 -4.99 11.48
N ALA A 2 -18.04 -3.74 11.17
CA ALA A 2 -16.99 -3.49 10.17
C ALA A 2 -15.60 -4.01 10.61
N LEU A 3 -15.20 -3.74 11.86
CA LEU A 3 -13.92 -4.18 12.44
C LEU A 3 -13.79 -5.70 12.64
N ASP A 4 -14.91 -6.40 12.88
CA ASP A 4 -14.94 -7.86 12.97
C ASP A 4 -14.72 -8.49 11.58
N THR A 5 -15.31 -7.90 10.55
CA THR A 5 -15.08 -8.28 9.15
C THR A 5 -13.63 -8.06 8.72
N VAL A 6 -13.03 -6.92 9.11
CA VAL A 6 -11.60 -6.65 8.87
C VAL A 6 -10.72 -7.67 9.59
N SER A 7 -11.01 -7.96 10.87
CA SER A 7 -10.27 -8.97 11.64
C SER A 7 -10.36 -10.34 10.99
N HIS A 8 -11.57 -10.80 10.66
CA HIS A 8 -11.83 -12.09 10.05
C HIS A 8 -11.17 -12.24 8.67
N PHE A 9 -11.15 -11.16 7.88
CA PHE A 9 -10.40 -11.11 6.62
C PHE A 9 -8.92 -11.39 6.86
N PHE A 10 -8.27 -10.68 7.79
CA PHE A 10 -6.84 -10.84 8.09
C PHE A 10 -6.49 -12.12 8.86
N ASP A 11 -7.41 -12.72 9.62
CA ASP A 11 -7.23 -14.03 10.24
C ASP A 11 -6.98 -15.13 9.17
N LYS A 12 -7.72 -15.07 8.06
CA LYS A 12 -7.52 -15.96 6.91
C LYS A 12 -6.13 -15.79 6.29
N TYR A 13 -5.64 -14.55 6.19
CA TYR A 13 -4.29 -14.26 5.70
C TYR A 13 -3.19 -14.74 6.66
N ARG A 14 -3.36 -14.60 7.97
CA ARG A 14 -2.38 -15.11 8.96
C ARG A 14 -2.26 -16.63 8.95
N GLN A 15 -3.38 -17.34 8.80
CA GLN A 15 -3.36 -18.79 8.61
C GLN A 15 -2.64 -19.17 7.31
N ASN A 16 -2.90 -18.44 6.23
CA ASN A 16 -2.22 -18.64 4.94
C ASN A 16 -0.72 -18.35 5.03
N GLY A 17 -0.27 -17.39 5.83
CA GLY A 17 1.17 -17.09 5.95
C GLY A 17 1.99 -18.21 6.60
N LYS A 18 1.48 -18.84 7.67
CA LYS A 18 2.12 -20.02 8.29
C LYS A 18 2.11 -21.24 7.35
N ASN A 19 1.05 -21.40 6.56
CA ASN A 19 0.97 -22.44 5.53
C ASN A 19 1.90 -22.14 4.34
N GLY A 20 2.10 -20.86 4.01
CA GLY A 20 2.96 -20.38 2.96
C GLY A 20 4.45 -20.63 3.21
N GLU A 21 4.92 -20.58 4.46
CA GLU A 21 6.31 -20.96 4.80
C GLU A 21 6.56 -22.47 4.64
N LYS A 22 5.56 -23.31 4.94
CA LYS A 22 5.64 -24.75 4.67
C LYS A 22 5.62 -25.03 3.16
N ALA A 23 4.75 -24.35 2.42
CA ALA A 23 4.71 -24.40 0.96
C ALA A 23 6.03 -23.93 0.34
N LEU A 24 6.68 -22.88 0.89
CA LEU A 24 7.99 -22.40 0.46
C LEU A 24 9.08 -23.46 0.54
N LYS A 25 9.11 -24.20 1.65
CA LYS A 25 10.08 -25.27 1.84
C LYS A 25 9.85 -26.39 0.82
N LEU A 26 8.60 -26.84 0.69
CA LEU A 26 8.20 -27.87 -0.28
C LEU A 26 8.51 -27.46 -1.71
N VAL A 27 8.23 -26.22 -2.09
CA VAL A 27 8.45 -25.73 -3.45
C VAL A 27 9.94 -25.60 -3.76
N ARG A 28 10.76 -25.09 -2.83
CA ARG A 28 12.22 -25.07 -3.00
C ARG A 28 12.81 -26.47 -3.17
N GLU A 29 12.30 -27.46 -2.44
CA GLU A 29 12.74 -28.85 -2.51
C GLU A 29 12.25 -29.54 -3.81
N ASN A 30 11.07 -29.15 -4.31
CA ASN A 30 10.40 -29.85 -5.42
C ASN A 30 10.55 -29.19 -6.79
N ILE A 31 10.92 -27.90 -6.92
CA ILE A 31 11.01 -27.20 -8.22
C ILE A 31 11.90 -27.96 -9.21
N SER A 32 13.11 -28.32 -8.81
CA SER A 32 14.08 -28.96 -9.71
C SER A 32 13.60 -30.35 -10.18
N ASN A 33 12.96 -31.10 -9.27
CA ASN A 33 12.42 -32.42 -9.58
C ASN A 33 11.16 -32.34 -10.46
N SER A 34 10.25 -31.41 -10.17
CA SER A 34 9.01 -31.18 -10.91
C SER A 34 9.26 -30.77 -12.36
N ILE A 35 10.28 -29.95 -12.62
CA ILE A 35 10.69 -29.58 -13.99
C ILE A 35 11.22 -30.81 -14.74
N LYS A 36 12.11 -31.60 -14.11
CA LYS A 36 12.71 -32.79 -14.74
C LYS A 36 11.68 -33.87 -15.04
N SER A 37 10.65 -34.01 -14.21
CA SER A 37 9.59 -35.01 -14.37
C SER A 37 8.45 -34.58 -15.28
N SER A 38 8.36 -33.31 -15.70
CA SER A 38 7.25 -32.79 -16.52
C SER A 38 7.63 -32.55 -17.98
N SER A 39 6.62 -32.50 -18.85
CA SER A 39 6.75 -32.13 -20.26
C SER A 39 6.99 -30.63 -20.47
N ILE A 40 6.83 -29.80 -19.43
CA ILE A 40 6.79 -28.34 -19.55
C ILE A 40 8.11 -27.73 -20.06
N GLY A 41 9.24 -28.34 -19.72
CA GLY A 41 10.57 -27.93 -20.18
C GLY A 41 10.83 -28.21 -21.67
N LYS A 42 9.93 -28.92 -22.36
CA LYS A 42 10.03 -29.23 -23.80
C LYS A 42 9.47 -28.12 -24.68
N TYR A 43 8.67 -27.21 -24.14
CA TYR A 43 8.04 -26.14 -24.89
C TYR A 43 9.00 -24.95 -25.05
N SER A 44 9.11 -24.43 -26.28
CA SER A 44 9.96 -23.28 -26.60
C SER A 44 9.34 -21.97 -26.14
N LYS A 45 8.01 -21.89 -26.06
CA LYS A 45 7.26 -20.77 -25.47
C LYS A 45 6.26 -21.23 -24.41
N TYR A 46 6.03 -20.39 -23.41
CA TYR A 46 5.04 -20.66 -22.36
C TYR A 46 3.61 -20.73 -22.88
N CYS A 47 3.23 -19.84 -23.81
CA CYS A 47 1.90 -19.82 -24.41
C CYS A 47 1.53 -21.11 -25.16
N ASP A 48 2.54 -21.92 -25.50
CA ASP A 48 2.36 -23.17 -26.24
C ASP A 48 2.09 -24.37 -25.29
N VAL A 49 2.20 -24.17 -23.97
CA VAL A 49 1.92 -25.20 -22.97
C VAL A 49 0.40 -25.38 -22.82
N PRO A 50 -0.13 -26.61 -23.05
CA PRO A 50 -1.53 -26.92 -22.81
C PRO A 50 -1.98 -26.57 -21.39
N GLU A 51 -3.23 -26.14 -21.25
CA GLU A 51 -3.74 -25.65 -19.97
C GLU A 51 -3.82 -26.76 -18.90
N ASP A 52 -4.25 -27.94 -19.30
CA ASP A 52 -4.28 -29.15 -18.48
C ASP A 52 -2.89 -29.57 -18.01
N GLU A 53 -1.89 -29.53 -18.89
CA GLU A 53 -0.49 -29.81 -18.53
C GLU A 53 0.05 -28.78 -17.53
N PHE A 54 -0.24 -27.50 -17.74
CA PHE A 54 0.15 -26.43 -16.83
C PHE A 54 -0.49 -26.60 -15.45
N MET A 55 -1.79 -26.91 -15.39
CA MET A 55 -2.51 -27.12 -14.13
C MET A 55 -2.01 -28.36 -13.40
N SER A 56 -1.70 -29.44 -14.11
CA SER A 56 -1.09 -30.65 -13.55
C SER A 56 0.28 -30.35 -12.92
N TRP A 57 1.11 -29.59 -13.62
CA TRP A 57 2.40 -29.13 -13.10
C TRP A 57 2.26 -28.24 -11.87
N LEU A 58 1.32 -27.29 -11.89
CA LEU A 58 1.06 -26.39 -10.76
C LEU A 58 0.57 -27.15 -9.52
N ASN A 59 -0.27 -28.18 -9.73
CA ASN A 59 -0.73 -29.08 -8.66
C ASN A 59 0.42 -29.94 -8.09
N SER A 60 1.34 -30.41 -8.93
CA SER A 60 2.55 -31.12 -8.47
C SER A 60 3.47 -30.20 -7.66
N LEU A 61 3.53 -28.91 -8.02
CA LEU A 61 4.37 -27.92 -7.36
C LEU A 61 3.80 -27.49 -5.99
N LEU A 62 2.50 -27.21 -5.91
CA LEU A 62 1.86 -26.56 -4.77
C LEU A 62 0.94 -27.48 -3.95
N GLY A 63 0.51 -28.60 -4.52
CA GLY A 63 -0.58 -29.44 -4.01
C GLY A 63 -1.92 -29.15 -4.70
N GLN A 64 -2.81 -30.15 -4.73
CA GLN A 64 -4.06 -30.12 -5.50
C GLN A 64 -5.02 -28.99 -5.09
N ASP A 65 -4.98 -28.53 -3.83
CA ASP A 65 -5.92 -27.54 -3.26
C ASP A 65 -5.28 -26.21 -2.84
N ALA A 66 -4.03 -25.96 -3.26
CA ALA A 66 -3.29 -24.78 -2.80
C ALA A 66 -3.81 -23.44 -3.36
N LEU A 67 -4.47 -23.47 -4.52
CA LEU A 67 -4.99 -22.29 -5.22
C LEU A 67 -6.43 -22.52 -5.68
N ASN A 68 -7.26 -21.48 -5.58
CA ASN A 68 -8.59 -21.47 -6.19
C ASN A 68 -8.50 -21.18 -7.71
N GLU A 69 -9.61 -21.31 -8.44
CA GLU A 69 -9.64 -21.14 -9.91
C GLU A 69 -9.20 -19.75 -10.37
N GLU A 70 -9.65 -18.69 -9.67
CA GLU A 70 -9.29 -17.31 -9.97
C GLU A 70 -7.78 -17.08 -9.85
N GLN A 71 -7.18 -17.54 -8.75
CA GLN A 71 -5.74 -17.45 -8.51
C GLN A 71 -4.94 -18.26 -9.56
N ARG A 72 -5.43 -19.43 -9.98
CA ARG A 72 -4.79 -20.24 -11.03
C ARG A 72 -4.78 -19.51 -12.38
N SER A 73 -5.92 -18.90 -12.73
CA SER A 73 -6.05 -18.11 -13.96
C SER A 73 -5.12 -16.90 -13.94
N GLU A 74 -5.05 -16.18 -12.83
CA GLU A 74 -4.18 -15.02 -12.68
C GLU A 74 -2.69 -15.39 -12.75
N VAL A 75 -2.28 -16.47 -12.08
CA VAL A 75 -0.91 -17.01 -12.17
C VAL A 75 -0.57 -17.34 -13.64
N ARG A 76 -1.46 -18.02 -14.37
CA ARG A 76 -1.25 -18.34 -15.79
C ARG A 76 -1.13 -17.08 -16.64
N ARG A 77 -2.02 -16.11 -16.45
CA ARG A 77 -2.05 -14.84 -17.20
C ARG A 77 -0.75 -14.06 -17.03
N GLN A 78 -0.28 -13.92 -15.80
CA GLN A 78 0.97 -13.20 -15.50
C GLN A 78 2.18 -13.93 -16.06
N LEU A 79 2.18 -15.26 -16.06
CA LEU A 79 3.24 -16.04 -16.69
C LEU A 79 3.27 -15.87 -18.21
N CYS A 80 2.12 -15.86 -18.87
CA CYS A 80 2.02 -15.55 -20.30
C CYS A 80 2.56 -14.16 -20.63
N ALA A 81 2.37 -13.19 -19.73
CA ALA A 81 2.81 -11.82 -19.94
C ALA A 81 4.32 -11.63 -19.68
N CYS A 82 4.87 -12.31 -18.67
CA CYS A 82 6.21 -12.04 -18.17
C CYS A 82 7.29 -13.03 -18.66
N LEU A 83 6.93 -14.27 -18.98
CA LEU A 83 7.89 -15.31 -19.31
C LEU A 83 7.80 -15.75 -20.78
N LYS A 84 8.97 -15.83 -21.42
CA LYS A 84 9.08 -16.45 -22.74
C LYS A 84 9.07 -17.97 -22.64
N ARG A 85 9.69 -18.57 -21.62
CA ARG A 85 9.83 -20.03 -21.42
C ARG A 85 9.82 -20.37 -19.92
N ILE A 86 9.52 -21.61 -19.57
CA ILE A 86 9.73 -22.17 -18.23
C ILE A 86 11.10 -22.84 -18.14
N ASP A 87 11.99 -22.26 -17.34
CA ASP A 87 13.26 -22.84 -16.92
C ASP A 87 13.51 -22.57 -15.43
N GLU A 88 14.61 -23.08 -14.87
CA GLU A 88 14.91 -23.00 -13.44
C GLU A 88 14.93 -21.56 -12.91
N ASN A 89 15.56 -20.63 -13.65
CA ASN A 89 15.60 -19.22 -13.29
C ASN A 89 14.20 -18.58 -13.32
N SER A 90 13.42 -18.91 -14.34
CA SER A 90 12.05 -18.42 -14.48
C SER A 90 11.12 -18.97 -13.40
N CYS A 91 11.33 -20.21 -12.95
CA CYS A 91 10.62 -20.80 -11.81
C CYS A 91 11.00 -20.14 -10.48
N ILE A 92 12.28 -19.81 -10.27
CA ILE A 92 12.72 -19.04 -9.09
C ILE A 92 12.09 -17.65 -9.10
N ALA A 93 12.02 -16.99 -10.25
CA ALA A 93 11.37 -15.69 -10.40
C ALA A 93 9.84 -15.78 -10.17
N LEU A 94 9.17 -16.78 -10.77
CA LEU A 94 7.76 -17.10 -10.52
C LEU A 94 7.51 -17.27 -9.02
N TRP A 95 8.34 -18.06 -8.35
CA TRP A 95 8.21 -18.28 -6.93
C TRP A 95 8.41 -17.00 -6.13
N LYS A 96 9.48 -16.24 -6.39
CA LYS A 96 9.87 -15.06 -5.62
C LYS A 96 8.90 -13.90 -5.78
N TYR A 97 8.42 -13.64 -6.99
CA TYR A 97 7.67 -12.43 -7.33
C TYR A 97 6.16 -12.65 -7.48
N TRP A 98 5.70 -13.89 -7.67
CA TRP A 98 4.28 -14.16 -7.94
C TRP A 98 3.66 -15.14 -6.95
N LEU A 99 4.18 -16.37 -6.87
CA LEU A 99 3.57 -17.38 -6.00
C LEU A 99 3.77 -17.05 -4.53
N ARG A 100 4.94 -16.56 -4.11
CA ARG A 100 5.16 -16.17 -2.71
C ARG A 100 4.23 -15.03 -2.28
N PRO A 101 4.11 -13.90 -3.00
CA PRO A 101 3.15 -12.86 -2.63
C PRO A 101 1.68 -13.30 -2.65
N VAL A 102 1.29 -14.17 -3.59
CA VAL A 102 -0.10 -14.65 -3.69
C VAL A 102 -0.44 -15.67 -2.60
N LEU A 103 0.48 -16.59 -2.29
CA LEU A 103 0.28 -17.66 -1.29
C LEU A 103 0.56 -17.19 0.14
N ASN A 104 1.45 -16.21 0.30
CA ASN A 104 1.85 -15.64 1.58
C ASN A 104 2.02 -14.12 1.47
N PRO A 105 0.91 -13.39 1.32
CA PRO A 105 0.96 -11.94 1.25
C PRO A 105 1.40 -11.38 2.59
N VAL A 106 2.37 -10.47 2.55
CA VAL A 106 2.75 -9.66 3.70
C VAL A 106 1.68 -8.58 3.83
N SER A 107 0.90 -8.61 4.91
CA SER A 107 -0.07 -7.56 5.20
C SER A 107 0.64 -6.33 5.76
N GLY A 108 0.36 -5.17 5.18
CA GLY A 108 0.84 -3.88 5.66
C GLY A 108 -0.33 -2.99 6.11
N LEU A 109 -0.14 -2.25 7.20
CA LEU A 109 -0.99 -1.12 7.59
C LEU A 109 -0.20 0.16 7.40
N ILE A 110 -0.75 1.11 6.65
CA ILE A 110 -0.20 2.46 6.52
C ILE A 110 -1.15 3.40 7.25
N ILE A 111 -0.68 4.02 8.33
CA ILE A 111 -1.40 5.04 9.07
C ILE A 111 -0.97 6.38 8.51
N VAL A 112 -1.86 7.01 7.75
CA VAL A 112 -1.56 8.21 6.99
C VAL A 112 -1.93 9.43 7.82
N ASP A 113 -0.93 10.25 8.12
CA ASP A 113 -1.05 11.61 8.63
C ASP A 113 -2.01 11.75 9.83
N ALA A 114 -1.94 10.80 10.77
CA ALA A 114 -2.68 10.82 12.03
C ALA A 114 -2.04 11.79 13.05
N GLN A 115 -1.91 13.05 12.65
CA GLN A 115 -1.25 14.14 13.39
C GLN A 115 -2.28 15.04 14.06
N ASN A 116 -1.85 15.77 15.10
CA ASN A 116 -2.71 16.67 15.86
C ASN A 116 -3.45 17.67 14.97
N ASP A 117 -2.79 18.19 13.94
CA ASP A 117 -3.38 19.23 13.11
C ASP A 117 -4.61 18.79 12.32
N PHE A 118 -4.64 17.55 11.88
CA PHE A 118 -5.81 16.99 11.19
C PHE A 118 -6.89 16.53 12.17
N ILE A 119 -6.53 16.27 13.42
CA ILE A 119 -7.46 15.80 14.45
C ILE A 119 -8.13 16.98 15.18
N SER A 120 -7.33 17.83 15.82
CA SER A 120 -7.81 18.88 16.72
C SER A 120 -7.14 20.24 16.53
N GLY A 121 -6.13 20.34 15.67
CA GLY A 121 -5.36 21.57 15.43
C GLY A 121 -5.89 22.44 14.29
N SER A 122 -4.96 23.07 13.57
CA SER A 122 -5.21 24.13 12.60
C SER A 122 -6.04 23.70 11.38
N LEU A 123 -5.92 22.42 11.00
CA LEU A 123 -6.60 21.81 9.86
C LEU A 123 -7.51 20.65 10.30
N ALA A 124 -8.09 20.78 11.51
CA ALA A 124 -8.95 19.75 12.07
C ALA A 124 -10.14 19.46 11.15
N LEU A 125 -10.36 18.18 10.82
CA LEU A 125 -11.37 17.77 9.84
C LEU A 125 -12.80 18.21 10.20
N LYS A 126 -13.08 18.38 11.49
CA LYS A 126 -14.37 18.90 11.99
C LYS A 126 -14.69 20.31 11.51
N HIS A 127 -13.66 21.09 11.14
CA HIS A 127 -13.79 22.44 10.58
C HIS A 127 -13.75 22.44 9.05
N CYS A 128 -13.49 21.29 8.42
CA CYS A 128 -13.53 21.14 6.97
C CYS A 128 -14.97 20.85 6.49
N PRO A 129 -15.26 21.02 5.17
CA PRO A 129 -16.61 20.82 4.63
C PRO A 129 -17.25 19.45 4.91
N ALA A 130 -16.44 18.43 5.17
CA ALA A 130 -16.91 17.08 5.51
C ALA A 130 -17.52 17.01 6.93
N GLY A 131 -17.07 17.87 7.86
CA GLY A 131 -17.59 17.93 9.23
C GLY A 131 -17.33 16.66 10.06
N GLU A 132 -16.36 15.84 9.65
CA GLU A 132 -16.04 14.57 10.30
C GLU A 132 -15.14 14.77 11.52
N ASP A 133 -15.34 13.98 12.57
CA ASP A 133 -14.48 13.98 13.75
C ASP A 133 -13.35 12.95 13.59
N ALA A 134 -12.15 13.46 13.31
CA ALA A 134 -10.96 12.63 13.14
C ALA A 134 -10.53 11.91 14.45
N GLU A 135 -11.00 12.34 15.62
CA GLU A 135 -10.75 11.64 16.89
C GLU A 135 -11.36 10.23 16.88
N GLU A 136 -12.48 10.03 16.18
CA GLU A 136 -13.13 8.71 16.08
C GLU A 136 -12.20 7.65 15.47
N VAL A 137 -11.32 8.07 14.54
CA VAL A 137 -10.37 7.19 13.86
C VAL A 137 -9.24 6.72 14.79
N VAL A 138 -8.89 7.49 15.81
CA VAL A 138 -7.81 7.14 16.76
C VAL A 138 -8.11 5.79 17.44
N SER A 139 -9.33 5.64 17.96
CA SER A 139 -9.77 4.40 18.62
C SER A 139 -9.76 3.18 17.68
N VAL A 140 -10.08 3.40 16.40
CA VAL A 140 -10.07 2.37 15.35
C VAL A 140 -8.64 1.93 15.05
N ILE A 141 -7.70 2.88 14.94
CA ILE A 141 -6.28 2.57 14.74
C ILE A 141 -5.73 1.76 15.91
N GLU A 142 -6.00 2.17 17.15
CA GLU A 142 -5.53 1.46 18.34
C GLU A 142 -6.08 0.02 18.41
N ASP A 143 -7.36 -0.20 18.09
CA ASP A 143 -7.95 -1.55 18.00
C ASP A 143 -7.25 -2.40 16.92
N LEU A 144 -7.01 -1.85 15.73
CA LEU A 144 -6.31 -2.53 14.64
C LEU A 144 -4.88 -2.93 15.02
N LEU A 145 -4.15 -2.05 15.71
CA LEU A 145 -2.80 -2.31 16.21
C LEU A 145 -2.81 -3.40 17.29
N SER A 146 -3.77 -3.36 18.21
CA SER A 146 -3.89 -4.34 19.31
C SER A 146 -4.10 -5.77 18.81
N LYS A 147 -4.79 -5.92 17.68
CA LYS A 147 -5.11 -7.22 17.05
C LYS A 147 -3.92 -7.88 16.35
N LYS A 148 -2.80 -7.16 16.16
CA LYS A 148 -1.58 -7.66 15.50
C LYS A 148 -1.87 -8.33 14.16
N LEU A 149 -2.71 -7.66 13.36
CA LEU A 149 -3.20 -8.14 12.06
C LEU A 149 -2.16 -8.02 10.94
N PHE A 150 -1.22 -7.08 11.12
CA PHE A 150 -0.31 -6.61 10.07
C PHE A 150 1.12 -7.03 10.36
N SER A 151 1.82 -7.46 9.32
CA SER A 151 3.25 -7.81 9.39
C SER A 151 4.15 -6.58 9.30
N VAL A 152 3.65 -5.52 8.66
CA VAL A 152 4.33 -4.23 8.54
C VAL A 152 3.36 -3.14 8.96
N ILE A 153 3.81 -2.22 9.80
CA ILE A 153 3.06 -1.01 10.15
C ILE A 153 3.96 0.15 9.76
N ALA A 154 3.45 1.05 8.94
CA ALA A 154 4.13 2.26 8.51
C ALA A 154 3.28 3.47 8.87
N TYR A 155 3.96 4.56 9.25
CA TYR A 155 3.34 5.83 9.55
C TYR A 155 3.84 6.83 8.52
N THR A 156 2.94 7.68 8.01
CA THR A 156 3.33 8.88 7.28
C THR A 156 3.05 10.10 8.13
N PHE A 157 3.84 11.13 7.87
CA PHE A 157 3.69 12.42 8.49
C PHE A 157 3.73 13.45 7.38
N ASP A 158 2.75 14.33 7.35
CA ASP A 158 2.86 15.58 6.64
C ASP A 158 3.91 16.43 7.39
N TRP A 159 4.88 16.99 6.66
CA TRP A 159 6.14 17.45 7.25
C TRP A 159 6.64 18.71 6.52
N HIS A 160 6.04 19.85 6.84
CA HIS A 160 6.23 21.08 6.08
C HIS A 160 7.25 22.03 6.69
N PRO A 161 8.17 22.62 5.89
CA PRO A 161 8.95 23.76 6.36
C PRO A 161 8.04 24.99 6.59
N SER A 162 8.50 25.95 7.38
CA SER A 162 7.72 27.14 7.70
C SER A 162 7.35 27.98 6.47
N ASP A 163 8.14 27.93 5.40
CA ASP A 163 7.92 28.65 4.17
C ASP A 163 7.19 27.82 3.09
N HIS A 164 6.60 26.68 3.42
CA HIS A 164 5.98 25.78 2.45
C HIS A 164 4.92 26.46 1.56
N CYS A 165 4.92 26.12 0.26
CA CYS A 165 4.08 26.76 -0.75
C CYS A 165 2.60 26.42 -0.66
N SER A 166 2.21 25.44 0.15
CA SER A 166 0.80 25.13 0.37
C SER A 166 0.12 26.10 1.35
N PHE A 167 0.88 26.89 2.11
CA PHE A 167 0.30 27.77 3.13
C PHE A 167 -0.17 29.09 2.53
N ILE A 168 -1.36 29.51 2.92
CA ILE A 168 -1.96 30.78 2.48
C ILE A 168 -1.09 31.99 2.82
N ASP A 169 -0.38 31.98 3.95
CA ASP A 169 0.48 33.09 4.38
C ASP A 169 1.81 33.15 3.61
N ASN A 170 2.14 32.11 2.83
CA ASN A 170 3.33 32.03 1.99
C ASN A 170 3.06 32.21 0.49
N VAL A 171 1.80 32.38 0.07
CA VAL A 171 1.44 32.46 -1.37
C VAL A 171 2.23 33.54 -2.12
N SER A 172 2.53 34.66 -1.47
CA SER A 172 3.28 35.78 -2.04
C SER A 172 4.77 35.52 -2.20
N LEU A 173 5.32 34.46 -1.59
CA LEU A 173 6.72 34.06 -1.71
C LEU A 173 7.00 33.34 -3.05
N TYR A 174 5.96 32.91 -3.75
CA TYR A 174 6.07 32.11 -4.96
C TYR A 174 5.44 32.82 -6.16
N PRO A 175 6.09 32.80 -7.33
CA PRO A 175 5.54 33.42 -8.53
C PRO A 175 4.31 32.65 -9.01
N LEU A 176 3.24 33.39 -9.30
CA LEU A 176 2.02 32.83 -9.89
C LEU A 176 2.09 32.87 -11.41
N HIS A 177 1.64 31.79 -12.05
CA HIS A 177 1.52 31.72 -13.50
C HIS A 177 0.40 32.64 -13.97
N SER A 178 0.49 33.13 -15.22
CA SER A 178 -0.48 34.05 -15.81
C SER A 178 -1.92 33.50 -15.88
N THR A 179 -2.09 32.18 -15.77
CA THR A 179 -3.38 31.50 -15.74
C THR A 179 -3.95 31.30 -14.34
N SER A 180 -3.27 31.75 -13.28
CA SER A 180 -3.79 31.63 -11.91
C SER A 180 -5.13 32.37 -11.78
N PRO A 181 -6.17 31.74 -11.23
CA PRO A 181 -7.50 32.34 -11.15
C PRO A 181 -7.58 33.49 -10.14
N VAL A 182 -6.67 33.49 -9.15
CA VAL A 182 -6.54 34.53 -8.12
C VAL A 182 -5.09 35.03 -8.04
N SER A 183 -4.93 36.31 -7.69
CA SER A 183 -3.61 36.89 -7.37
C SER A 183 -3.22 36.59 -5.92
N SER A 184 -1.93 36.66 -5.60
CA SER A 184 -1.43 36.39 -4.25
C SER A 184 -2.04 37.31 -3.19
N GLU A 185 -2.38 38.56 -3.53
CA GLU A 185 -2.97 39.52 -2.60
C GLU A 185 -4.46 39.26 -2.33
N LYS A 186 -5.14 38.56 -3.24
CA LYS A 186 -6.58 38.26 -3.16
C LYS A 186 -6.86 36.82 -2.75
N ALA A 187 -5.86 35.95 -2.81
CA ALA A 187 -5.99 34.55 -2.45
C ALA A 187 -6.52 34.40 -1.02
N GLN A 188 -7.42 33.44 -0.83
CA GLN A 188 -8.02 33.07 0.44
C GLN A 188 -7.71 31.61 0.77
N LEU A 189 -8.03 31.20 2.01
CA LEU A 189 -7.99 29.80 2.40
C LEU A 189 -8.85 28.96 1.44
N PHE A 190 -8.29 27.82 1.05
CA PHE A 190 -8.88 26.83 0.14
C PHE A 190 -9.00 27.26 -1.33
N ASP A 191 -8.54 28.45 -1.71
CA ASP A 191 -8.40 28.82 -3.12
C ASP A 191 -7.36 27.94 -3.81
N VAL A 192 -7.52 27.77 -5.12
CA VAL A 192 -6.49 27.17 -5.98
C VAL A 192 -5.70 28.27 -6.65
N VAL A 193 -4.38 28.29 -6.44
CA VAL A 193 -3.43 29.12 -7.20
C VAL A 193 -2.65 28.26 -8.17
N VAL A 194 -2.15 28.90 -9.23
CA VAL A 194 -1.31 28.22 -10.23
C VAL A 194 0.11 28.77 -10.11
N TYR A 195 1.06 27.95 -9.65
CA TYR A 195 2.45 28.37 -9.52
C TYR A 195 3.20 28.29 -10.84
N ASP A 196 3.99 29.35 -11.13
CA ASP A 196 4.86 29.42 -12.30
C ASP A 196 6.15 28.61 -12.07
N LYS A 197 5.98 27.28 -12.07
CA LYS A 197 7.06 26.30 -11.99
C LYS A 197 7.11 25.49 -13.30
N ASN A 198 8.13 24.65 -13.44
CA ASN A 198 8.22 23.70 -14.54
C ASN A 198 8.22 22.25 -13.99
N PRO A 199 7.13 21.49 -14.11
CA PRO A 199 5.86 21.86 -14.75
C PRO A 199 5.07 22.89 -13.92
N VAL A 200 4.09 23.54 -14.56
CA VAL A 200 3.13 24.41 -13.89
C VAL A 200 2.29 23.55 -12.92
N ILE A 201 2.02 24.04 -11.72
CA ILE A 201 1.38 23.27 -10.65
C ILE A 201 0.19 24.03 -10.08
N ASP A 202 -0.96 23.35 -10.01
CA ASP A 202 -2.13 23.82 -9.28
C ASP A 202 -1.94 23.49 -7.78
N GLN A 203 -2.14 24.47 -6.91
CA GLN A 203 -1.98 24.33 -5.46
C GLN A 203 -3.24 24.86 -4.74
N ILE A 204 -3.86 24.00 -3.93
CA ILE A 204 -4.85 24.44 -2.93
C ILE A 204 -4.13 25.10 -1.77
N LEU A 205 -4.57 26.29 -1.35
CA LEU A 205 -4.00 26.99 -0.21
C LEU A 205 -4.64 26.53 1.10
N TRP A 206 -3.82 26.23 2.08
CA TRP A 206 -4.22 25.69 3.38
C TRP A 206 -3.82 26.65 4.51
N PRO A 207 -4.42 26.54 5.70
CA PRO A 207 -3.82 27.14 6.88
C PRO A 207 -2.43 26.54 7.09
N ARG A 208 -1.58 27.22 7.86
CA ARG A 208 -0.30 26.65 8.28
C ARG A 208 -0.56 25.38 9.09
N HIS A 209 -0.03 24.25 8.64
CA HIS A 209 -0.21 22.97 9.30
C HIS A 209 1.04 22.12 9.30
N CYS A 210 1.13 21.18 10.26
CA CYS A 210 2.18 20.14 10.31
C CYS A 210 3.59 20.69 10.08
N VAL A 211 3.91 21.81 10.73
CA VAL A 211 5.20 22.50 10.55
C VAL A 211 6.28 21.80 11.36
N ILE A 212 7.47 21.66 10.78
CA ILE A 212 8.63 21.04 11.44
C ILE A 212 8.87 21.63 12.85
N ASP A 213 9.14 20.76 13.82
CA ASP A 213 9.40 21.07 15.24
C ASP A 213 8.25 21.79 15.97
N SER A 214 7.03 21.72 15.45
CA SER A 214 5.84 22.32 16.07
C SER A 214 4.97 21.30 16.81
N TRP A 215 4.08 21.76 17.69
CA TRP A 215 3.18 20.86 18.44
C TRP A 215 2.17 20.19 17.49
N GLU A 216 1.74 20.94 16.49
CA GLU A 216 0.82 20.56 15.43
C GLU A 216 1.28 19.31 14.66
N LEU A 217 2.60 19.14 14.53
CA LEU A 217 3.25 18.02 13.85
C LEU A 217 3.22 16.72 14.66
N SER A 218 3.13 16.82 15.99
CA SER A 218 3.13 15.65 16.87
C SER A 218 1.82 14.86 16.79
N CYS A 219 1.85 13.59 17.17
CA CYS A 219 0.65 12.79 17.41
C CYS A 219 -0.01 13.20 18.74
N THR A 220 -1.27 12.82 18.96
CA THR A 220 -2.05 13.20 20.16
C THR A 220 -1.34 12.77 21.45
N LYS A 221 -1.22 13.71 22.40
CA LYS A 221 -0.49 13.52 23.67
C LYS A 221 -1.03 12.37 24.56
N GLU A 222 -2.24 11.90 24.29
CA GLU A 222 -2.92 10.85 25.08
C GLU A 222 -2.97 9.48 24.38
N SER A 223 -2.59 9.38 23.09
CA SER A 223 -2.66 8.11 22.37
C SER A 223 -1.37 7.31 22.49
N SER A 224 -1.53 6.00 22.60
CA SER A 224 -0.44 5.02 22.60
C SER A 224 0.38 5.01 21.30
N LEU A 225 -0.06 5.75 20.29
CA LEU A 225 0.61 5.96 19.00
C LEU A 225 1.99 6.63 19.16
N LEU A 226 2.14 7.57 20.11
CA LEU A 226 3.40 8.25 20.38
C LEU A 226 4.46 7.30 20.97
N ALA A 227 4.03 6.30 21.74
CA ALA A 227 4.92 5.30 22.35
C ALA A 227 5.42 4.23 21.36
N MET A 228 4.87 4.15 20.15
CA MET A 228 5.29 3.18 19.12
C MET A 228 6.31 3.74 18.12
N VAL A 229 6.54 5.06 18.11
CA VAL A 229 7.43 5.75 17.17
C VAL A 229 8.78 6.14 17.79
N THR A 230 8.94 5.99 19.11
CA THR A 230 10.22 6.12 19.86
C THR A 230 10.70 4.77 20.37
#